data_AF-A0A815IHG4-F1
#
_entry.id   AF-A0A815IHG4-F1
#
_cell.length_a   1.000
_cell.length_b   1.000
_cell.length_c   1.000
_cell.angle_alpha   90.00
_cell.angle_beta   90.00
_cell.angle_gamma   90.00
#
_symmetry.space_group_name_H-M   'P 1'
#
loop_
_entity.id
_entity.type
_entity.pdbx_description
1 polymer ?
#
loop_
_entity_poly.entity_id
_entity_poly.type
_entity_poly.pdbx_seq_one_letter_code
_entity_poly.pdbx_strand_id
1 'polypeptide(L)' 'MNGANNEIEMDRQPLYLCPVCLRKLYSTLQFNVRDVYENFVALCGKYGLEEERIWYQKRLDCIQDTNK' A
#
# COMPACT_ATOMS: atom_id res chain seq x y z
N MET A 1 6.21 1.82 -6.01
CA MET A 1 7.66 1.50 -5.95
C MET A 1 7.80 0.00 -5.78
N ASN A 2 7.99 -0.71 -6.89
CA ASN A 2 8.15 -2.16 -6.95
C ASN A 2 9.26 -2.54 -7.94
N GLY A 3 10.36 -1.77 -8.01
CA GLY A 3 11.57 -2.03 -8.82
C GLY A 3 11.30 -2.48 -10.27
N ALA A 4 11.44 -1.57 -11.25
CA ALA A 4 11.32 -1.90 -12.67
C ALA A 4 12.60 -1.53 -13.43
N ASN A 5 12.94 -2.29 -14.47
CA ASN A 5 14.05 -1.97 -15.37
C ASN A 5 13.57 -1.26 -16.65
N ASN A 6 12.27 -1.33 -16.96
CA ASN A 6 11.66 -0.70 -18.13
C ASN A 6 10.17 -0.36 -17.89
N GLU A 7 9.56 0.37 -18.82
CA GLU A 7 8.18 0.86 -18.73
C GLU A 7 7.15 -0.29 -18.72
N ILE A 8 7.36 -1.32 -19.54
CA ILE A 8 6.46 -2.48 -19.60
C ILE A 8 6.44 -3.22 -18.26
N GLU A 9 7.60 -3.34 -17.62
CA GLU A 9 7.68 -3.90 -16.27
C GLU A 9 6.97 -3.03 -15.24
N MET A 10 7.06 -1.70 -15.36
CA MET A 10 6.36 -0.77 -14.46
C MET A 10 4.85 -0.88 -14.61
N ASP A 11 4.33 -0.91 -15.85
CA ASP A 11 2.89 -0.96 -16.13
C ASP A 11 2.25 -2.26 -15.63
N ARG A 12 3.02 -3.35 -15.53
CA ARG A 12 2.56 -4.63 -15.00
C ARG A 12 2.57 -4.71 -13.48
N GLN A 13 3.17 -3.74 -12.80
CA GLN A 13 3.32 -3.81 -11.35
C GLN A 13 1.99 -3.56 -10.64
N PRO A 14 1.73 -4.25 -9.52
CA PRO A 14 0.62 -3.90 -8.66
C PRO A 14 0.76 -2.48 -8.10
N LEU A 15 -0.37 -1.82 -7.89
CA LEU A 15 -0.41 -0.47 -7.31
C LEU A 15 0.06 -0.42 -5.85
N TYR A 16 -0.02 -1.52 -5.12
CA TYR A 16 0.42 -1.60 -3.73
C TYR A 16 1.95 -1.69 -3.60
N LEU A 17 2.48 -1.12 -2.52
CA LEU A 17 3.91 -1.18 -2.21
C LEU A 17 4.31 -2.56 -1.70
N CYS A 18 5.44 -3.09 -2.19
CA CYS A 18 6.07 -4.24 -1.56
C CYS A 18 6.62 -3.88 -0.17
N PRO A 19 6.86 -4.87 0.72
CA PRO A 19 7.33 -4.62 2.08
C PRO A 19 8.63 -3.80 2.16
N VAL A 20 9.55 -4.02 1.22
CA VAL A 20 10.83 -3.30 1.17
C VAL A 20 10.61 -1.82 0.87
N CYS A 21 9.75 -1.50 -0.10
CA CYS A 21 9.47 -0.13 -0.49
C CYS A 21 8.61 0.60 0.54
N LEU A 22 7.69 -0.10 1.19
CA LEU A 22 6.99 0.43 2.36
C LEU A 22 7.97 0.77 3.48
N ARG A 23 8.92 -0.11 3.79
CA ARG A 23 9.95 0.14 4.82
C ARG A 23 10.84 1.32 4.46
N LYS A 24 11.21 1.47 3.18
CA LYS A 24 11.96 2.64 2.69
C LYS A 24 11.17 3.93 2.96
N LEU A 25 9.90 3.98 2.54
CA LEU A 25 9.05 5.15 2.74
C LEU A 25 8.89 5.48 4.23
N TYR A 26 8.63 4.45 5.05
CA TYR A 26 8.51 4.61 6.51
C TYR A 26 9.79 5.13 7.14
N SER A 27 10.96 4.63 6.72
CA SER A 27 12.25 5.05 7.27
C SER A 27 12.49 6.56 7.10
N THR A 28 11.98 7.14 6.00
CA THR A 28 12.13 8.56 5.68
C THR A 28 11.04 9.43 6.31
N LEU A 29 9.78 8.99 6.26
CA LEU A 29 8.63 9.83 6.59
C LEU A 29 7.99 9.53 7.96
N GLN A 30 8.25 8.35 8.54
CA GLN A 30 7.79 7.94 9.89
C GLN A 30 6.26 8.13 10.11
N PHE A 31 5.46 7.85 9.09
CA PHE A 31 3.99 7.96 9.13
C PHE A 31 3.33 6.75 9.81
N ASN A 32 2.07 6.90 10.21
CA ASN A 32 1.27 5.78 10.67
C ASN A 32 0.81 4.92 9.47
N VAL A 33 1.32 3.70 9.38
CA VAL A 33 1.03 2.77 8.27
C VAL A 33 -0.45 2.39 8.24
N ARG A 34 -1.11 2.33 9.40
CA ARG A 34 -2.53 1.99 9.48
C ARG A 34 -3.40 3.05 8.81
N ASP A 35 -3.20 4.32 9.17
CA ASP A 35 -3.93 5.46 8.58
C ASP A 35 -3.76 5.50 7.06
N VAL A 36 -2.56 5.17 6.57
CA VAL A 36 -2.30 5.10 5.12
C VAL A 36 -3.13 3.99 4.47
N TYR A 37 -3.21 2.80 5.06
CA TYR A 37 -4.03 1.72 4.50
C TYR A 37 -5.53 1.99 4.57
N GLU A 38 -6.02 2.59 5.65
CA GLU A 38 -7.42 3.02 5.76
C GLU A 38 -7.79 4.00 4.65
N ASN A 39 -6.92 5.00 4.41
CA ASN A 39 -7.09 5.96 3.32
C ASN A 39 -7.08 5.28 1.94
N PHE A 40 -6.19 4.30 1.71
CA PHE A 40 -6.16 3.57 0.45
C PHE A 40 -7.39 2.68 0.24
N VAL A 41 -7.92 2.02 1.27
CA VAL A 41 -9.18 1.25 1.16
C VAL A 41 -10.32 2.17 0.74
N ALA A 42 -10.44 3.34 1.37
CA ALA A 42 -11.47 4.33 1.03
C ALA A 42 -11.29 4.88 -0.41
N LEU A 43 -10.05 5.18 -0.80
CA LEU A 43 -9.72 5.68 -2.14
C LEU A 43 -10.05 4.64 -3.22
N CYS A 44 -9.62 3.39 -3.03
CA CYS A 44 -9.89 2.30 -3.95
C CYS A 44 -11.40 2.07 -4.10
N GLY A 45 -12.16 2.09 -3.00
CA GLY A 45 -13.63 2.02 -3.05
C GLY A 45 -14.28 3.16 -3.83
N LYS A 46 -13.73 4.38 -3.73
CA LYS A 46 -14.22 5.55 -4.47
C LYS A 46 -13.99 5.43 -5.99
N TYR A 47 -12.89 4.83 -6.42
CA TYR A 47 -12.50 4.74 -7.83
C TYR A 47 -12.78 3.37 -8.48
N GLY A 48 -13.37 2.42 -7.76
CA GLY A 48 -13.70 1.09 -8.29
C GLY A 48 -12.51 0.14 -8.44
N LEU A 49 -11.42 0.39 -7.70
CA LEU A 49 -10.20 -0.44 -7.69
C LEU A 49 -10.35 -1.60 -6.68
N GLU A 50 -11.23 -2.56 -7.00
CA GLU A 50 -11.66 -3.56 -6.02
C GLU A 50 -10.55 -4.57 -5.67
N GLU A 51 -9.69 -4.93 -6.62
CA GLU A 51 -8.56 -5.84 -6.37
C GLU A 51 -7.60 -5.24 -5.34
N GLU A 52 -7.23 -3.97 -5.53
CA GLU A 52 -6.37 -3.22 -4.62
C GLU A 52 -7.05 -3.01 -3.27
N ARG A 53 -8.35 -2.68 -3.27
CA ARG A 53 -9.12 -2.50 -2.04
C ARG A 53 -9.06 -3.76 -1.18
N ILE A 54 -9.33 -4.93 -1.76
CA ILE A 54 -9.26 -6.22 -1.06
C ILE A 54 -7.85 -6.47 -0.55
N TRP A 55 -6.83 -6.15 -1.35
CA TRP A 55 -5.43 -6.30 -0.93
C TRP A 55 -5.11 -5.44 0.29
N TYR A 56 -5.47 -4.16 0.27
CA TYR A 56 -5.23 -3.24 1.39
C TYR A 56 -6.03 -3.63 2.63
N GLN A 57 -7.29 -4.05 2.48
CA GLN A 57 -8.11 -4.51 3.59
C GLN A 57 -7.47 -5.70 4.31
N LYS A 58 -7.01 -6.71 3.59
CA LYS A 58 -6.32 -7.87 4.17
C LYS A 58 -5.09 -7.47 5.00
N ARG A 59 -4.37 -6.42 4.58
CA ARG A 59 -3.21 -5.92 5.33
C ARG A 59 -3.63 -5.13 6.56
N LEU A 60 -4.66 -4.31 6.43
CA LEU A 60 -5.23 -3.56 7.55
C LEU A 60 -5.69 -4.52 8.66
N ASP A 61 -6.34 -5.63 8.30
CA ASP A 61 -6.81 -6.67 9.25
C ASP A 61 -5.66 -7.34 10.02
N CYS A 62 -4.45 -7.38 9.44
CA CYS A 62 -3.26 -7.99 10.05
C CYS A 62 -2.48 -7.00 10.94
N ILE A 63 -2.68 -5.70 10.77
CA ILE A 63 -2.03 -4.67 11.59
C ILE A 63 -2.89 -4.49 12.83
N GLN A 64 -2.46 -5.10 13.94
CA GLN A 64 -3.02 -4.75 15.24
C GLN A 64 -2.72 -3.28 15.55
N ASP A 65 -3.63 -2.62 16.26
CA ASP A 65 -3.45 -1.26 16.75
C ASP A 65 -2.04 -1.11 17.32
N THR A 66 -1.18 -0.44 16.57
CA THR A 66 0.15 -0.09 17.06
C THR A 66 -0.09 1.12 17.95
N ASN A 67 -0.59 0.84 19.17
CA ASN A 67 -0.65 1.80 20.25
C ASN A 67 0.73 2.42 20.37
N LYS A 68 0.78 3.73 20.11
CA LYS A 68 1.92 4.58 20.38
C LYS A 68 1.78 5.12 21.79
#